data_AF-A0A9P8MFH0-F1
#
_entry.id   AF-A0A9P8MFH0-F1
#
_cell.length_a   1.000
_cell.length_b   1.000
_cell.length_c   1.000
_cell.angle_alpha   90.00
_cell.angle_beta   90.00
_cell.angle_gamma   90.00
#
_symmetry.space_group_name_H-M   'P 1'
#
loop_
_entity.id
_entity.type
_entity.pdbx_description
1 polymer ?
#
loop_
_entity_poly.entity_id
_entity_poly.type
_entity_poly.pdbx_seq_one_letter_code
_entity_poly.pdbx_strand_id
1 'polypeptide(L)'
;MTSSNAASQEQEPLLARGDIVRDGTGTVQSQAPSQHVPVLVFGYISMFFLTLYPSIFHTALTQTMEGNICQILHPNVTNPVADLRCKDAEVQAELSLVLGLESTFGLLPTLLFSIPYGMAADVYGRKPIVILSAIGGTLYNLTAMIVCRFPNIFPSRLLWAVPLTSVVGGGSAIALTILYAMANDVVSKSQRAGIMPIRQDSWTARIGITLIIVSSWITGSAETLPVFIVAIVLSAFSLCLEPAMRSLIVYSARNAGTGMVFSVMELLQALGFIASGPIVASSFRLGLHWGGQWLGLPLLMASCMAMPGAVIICALRIEETEDEEEEVA
;
A
#
# COMPACT_ATOMS: atom_id res chain seq x y z
N MET A 1 53.92 31.22 24.08
CA MET A 1 53.08 32.36 24.53
C MET A 1 51.99 32.56 23.49
N THR A 2 50.73 32.53 23.95
CA THR A 2 49.47 33.01 23.32
C THR A 2 49.06 32.40 21.95
N SER A 3 48.02 31.55 21.83
CA SER A 3 46.55 31.80 22.01
C SER A 3 46.06 32.89 21.03
N SER A 4 44.96 32.83 20.27
CA SER A 4 43.76 31.98 20.19
C SER A 4 42.92 32.44 18.96
N ASN A 5 42.01 31.58 18.47
CA ASN A 5 40.77 31.87 17.73
C ASN A 5 40.80 32.40 16.29
N ALA A 6 40.39 31.54 15.36
CA ALA A 6 39.38 31.86 14.36
C ALA A 6 38.54 30.60 14.09
N ALA A 7 37.47 30.44 14.85
CA ALA A 7 36.35 29.62 14.46
C ALA A 7 35.59 30.29 13.30
N SER A 8 34.85 29.48 12.54
CA SER A 8 33.69 29.85 11.69
C SER A 8 33.94 30.66 10.41
N GLN A 9 34.17 29.94 9.30
CA GLN A 9 33.86 30.25 7.89
C GLN A 9 34.36 29.00 7.12
N GLU A 10 33.63 28.22 6.34
CA GLU A 10 32.50 28.48 5.45
C GLU A 10 31.54 27.29 5.48
N GLN A 11 30.28 27.58 5.80
CA GLN A 11 29.15 26.71 5.58
C GLN A 11 28.27 27.47 4.58
N GLU A 12 28.66 27.45 3.31
CA GLU A 12 27.81 27.91 2.21
C GLU A 12 27.37 26.70 1.38
N PRO A 13 26.05 26.58 1.09
CA PRO A 13 25.54 25.56 0.23
C PRO A 13 25.94 25.89 -1.21
N LEU A 14 26.52 24.91 -1.92
CA LEU A 14 26.77 24.95 -3.36
C LEU A 14 25.44 25.02 -4.12
N LEU A 15 24.85 26.21 -4.15
CA LEU A 15 23.79 26.58 -5.08
C LEU A 15 24.40 26.66 -6.47
N ALA A 16 23.95 25.73 -7.31
CA ALA A 16 23.81 25.82 -8.76
C ALA A 16 24.55 27.00 -9.41
N ARG A 17 25.84 26.79 -9.73
CA ARG A 17 26.45 27.50 -10.84
C ARG A 17 25.87 26.87 -12.10
N GLY A 18 24.72 27.40 -12.54
CA GLY A 18 24.14 27.05 -13.83
C GLY A 18 25.12 27.45 -14.91
N ASP A 19 25.61 26.46 -15.65
CA ASP A 19 26.29 26.69 -16.91
C ASP A 19 25.25 27.24 -17.89
N ILE A 20 25.17 28.57 -17.97
CA ILE A 20 24.48 29.26 -19.05
C ILE A 20 25.37 29.11 -20.28
N VAL A 21 25.18 28.00 -21.01
CA VAL A 21 25.64 27.91 -22.40
C VAL A 21 24.80 28.91 -23.20
N ARG A 22 25.40 30.05 -23.53
CA ARG A 22 24.83 31.02 -24.47
C ARG A 22 25.06 30.50 -25.88
N ASP A 23 24.01 29.97 -26.50
CA ASP A 23 24.01 29.86 -27.96
C ASP A 23 23.75 31.25 -28.59
N GLY A 24 24.34 31.49 -29.77
CA GLY A 24 24.45 32.78 -30.44
C GLY A 24 23.14 33.39 -30.97
N THR A 25 22.00 32.82 -30.63
CA THR A 25 20.67 33.35 -30.94
C THR A 25 19.90 33.50 -29.64
N GLY A 26 19.49 34.72 -29.30
CA GLY A 26 18.90 35.11 -28.01
C GLY A 26 17.54 34.52 -27.67
N THR A 27 17.42 33.19 -27.66
CA THR A 27 16.28 32.43 -27.16
C THR A 27 16.76 31.55 -26.02
N VAL A 28 16.35 31.90 -24.79
CA VAL A 28 16.48 31.05 -23.61
C VAL A 28 15.64 29.80 -23.85
N GLN A 29 16.27 28.67 -24.15
CA GLN A 29 15.58 27.39 -24.25
C GLN A 29 15.28 26.88 -22.83
N SER A 30 14.12 27.27 -22.30
CA SER A 30 13.56 26.69 -21.08
C SER A 30 13.19 25.23 -21.38
N GLN A 31 14.04 24.29 -20.99
CA GLN A 31 13.77 22.86 -21.09
C GLN A 31 12.49 22.58 -20.28
N ALA A 32 11.42 22.19 -20.98
CA ALA A 32 10.04 22.37 -20.56
C ALA A 32 9.71 21.69 -19.21
N PRO A 33 9.43 22.44 -18.12
CA PRO A 33 8.97 21.87 -16.86
C PRO A 33 7.51 21.38 -16.88
N SER A 34 6.79 21.50 -18.00
CA SER A 34 5.33 21.27 -18.08
C SER A 34 4.91 19.83 -18.37
N GLN A 35 5.79 18.97 -18.93
CA GLN A 35 5.41 17.61 -19.30
C GLN A 35 5.39 16.62 -18.13
N HIS A 36 6.20 16.83 -17.08
CA HIS A 36 6.26 15.90 -15.93
C HIS A 36 5.25 16.23 -14.79
N VAL A 37 4.79 17.48 -14.70
CA VAL A 37 3.78 17.91 -13.70
C VAL A 37 2.46 17.13 -13.79
N PRO A 38 1.84 16.93 -14.97
CA PRO A 38 0.60 16.16 -15.03
C PRO A 38 0.81 14.70 -14.60
N VAL A 39 1.89 14.04 -15.02
CA VAL A 39 2.21 12.66 -14.63
C VAL A 39 2.37 12.52 -13.11
N LEU A 40 3.05 13.49 -12.49
CA LEU A 40 3.23 13.56 -11.04
C LEU A 40 1.89 13.73 -10.29
N VAL A 41 1.04 14.66 -10.74
CA VAL A 41 -0.29 14.88 -10.17
C VAL A 41 -1.16 13.62 -10.30
N PHE A 42 -1.17 13.01 -11.48
CA PHE A 42 -1.88 11.75 -11.74
C PHE A 42 -1.35 10.60 -10.87
N GLY A 43 -0.04 10.51 -10.68
CA GLY A 43 0.59 9.54 -9.78
C GLY A 43 0.11 9.68 -8.34
N TYR A 44 0.06 10.91 -7.82
CA TYR A 44 -0.46 11.19 -6.47
C TYR A 44 -1.95 10.88 -6.32
N ILE A 45 -2.78 11.24 -7.31
CA ILE A 45 -4.21 10.92 -7.30
C ILE A 45 -4.40 9.40 -7.27
N SER A 46 -3.65 8.67 -8.09
CA SER A 46 -3.70 7.21 -8.09
C SER A 46 -3.24 6.61 -6.76
N MET A 47 -2.15 7.14 -6.17
CA MET A 47 -1.68 6.71 -4.85
C MET A 47 -2.73 6.90 -3.75
N PHE A 48 -3.49 8.00 -3.77
CA PHE A 48 -4.59 8.21 -2.82
C PHE A 48 -5.66 7.11 -2.91
N PHE A 49 -6.08 6.73 -4.11
CA PHE A 49 -7.06 5.66 -4.28
C PHE A 49 -6.49 4.29 -3.87
N LEU A 50 -5.19 4.07 -4.06
CA LEU A 50 -4.50 2.85 -3.66
C LEU A 50 -4.33 2.71 -2.16
N THR A 51 -4.09 3.79 -1.42
CA THR A 51 -4.01 3.75 0.05
C THR A 51 -5.37 3.66 0.70
N LEU A 52 -6.42 4.16 0.03
CA LEU A 52 -7.79 4.07 0.50
C LEU A 52 -8.30 2.61 0.52
N TYR A 53 -7.93 1.80 -0.47
CA TYR A 53 -8.32 0.38 -0.56
C TYR A 53 -7.98 -0.47 0.68
N PRO A 54 -6.71 -0.62 1.10
CA PRO A 54 -6.36 -1.44 2.27
C PRO A 54 -6.96 -0.88 3.56
N SER A 55 -7.14 0.44 3.63
CA SER A 55 -7.79 1.12 4.76
C SER A 55 -9.27 0.72 4.88
N ILE A 56 -9.99 0.68 3.75
CA ILE A 56 -11.38 0.21 3.69
C ILE A 56 -11.47 -1.26 4.11
N PHE A 57 -10.59 -2.11 3.60
CA PHE A 57 -10.56 -3.54 3.94
C PHE A 57 -10.36 -3.74 5.44
N HIS A 58 -9.34 -3.11 6.02
CA HIS A 58 -9.03 -3.22 7.44
C HIS A 58 -10.17 -2.70 8.32
N THR A 59 -10.77 -1.56 7.96
CA THR A 59 -11.91 -1.00 8.68
C THR A 59 -13.15 -1.92 8.62
N ALA A 60 -13.42 -2.52 7.47
CA ALA A 60 -14.53 -3.46 7.30
C ALA A 60 -14.35 -4.74 8.14
N LEU A 61 -13.12 -5.24 8.24
CA LEU A 61 -12.78 -6.36 9.12
C LEU A 61 -13.06 -6.02 10.58
N THR A 62 -12.58 -4.86 11.04
CA THR A 62 -12.80 -4.39 12.43
C THR A 62 -14.28 -4.25 12.77
N GLN A 63 -15.11 -3.70 11.86
CA GLN A 63 -16.56 -3.63 12.09
C GLN A 63 -17.23 -5.00 12.11
N THR A 64 -16.76 -5.94 11.29
CA THR A 64 -17.26 -7.32 11.31
C THR A 64 -16.94 -7.99 12.65
N MET A 65 -15.73 -7.78 13.17
CA MET A 65 -15.33 -8.30 14.48
C MET A 65 -16.13 -7.69 15.62
N GLU A 66 -16.35 -6.37 15.59
CA GLU A 66 -17.20 -5.67 16.56
C GLU A 66 -18.61 -6.27 16.60
N GLY A 67 -19.21 -6.51 15.42
CA GLY A 67 -20.52 -7.14 15.32
C GLY A 67 -20.56 -8.57 15.87
N ASN A 68 -19.55 -9.38 15.56
CA ASN A 68 -19.44 -10.75 16.06
C ASN A 68 -19.31 -10.79 17.59
N ILE A 69 -18.47 -9.92 18.18
CA ILE A 69 -18.30 -9.82 19.64
C ILE A 69 -19.60 -9.33 20.29
N CYS A 70 -20.26 -8.33 19.69
CA CYS A 70 -21.53 -7.82 20.18
C CYS A 70 -22.63 -8.88 20.21
N GLN A 71 -22.72 -9.74 19.19
CA GLN A 71 -23.69 -10.84 19.15
C GLN A 71 -23.45 -11.89 20.25
N ILE A 72 -22.18 -12.13 20.61
CA ILE A 72 -21.83 -13.07 21.69
C ILE A 72 -22.23 -12.50 23.05
N LEU A 73 -21.99 -11.20 23.30
CA LEU A 73 -22.29 -10.54 24.57
C LEU A 73 -23.78 -10.18 24.72
N HIS A 74 -24.43 -9.85 23.62
CA HIS A 74 -25.83 -9.44 23.56
C HIS A 74 -26.60 -10.26 22.50
N PRO A 75 -27.00 -11.50 22.83
CA PRO A 75 -27.67 -12.40 21.88
C PRO A 75 -29.04 -11.89 21.38
N ASN A 76 -29.61 -10.87 22.03
CA ASN A 76 -30.88 -10.25 21.64
C ASN A 76 -30.75 -9.17 20.55
N VAL A 77 -29.53 -8.84 20.11
CA VAL A 77 -29.30 -7.80 19.09
C VAL A 77 -29.42 -8.39 17.70
N THR A 78 -30.46 -8.01 16.96
CA THR A 78 -30.67 -8.41 15.56
C THR A 78 -29.90 -7.56 14.55
N ASN A 79 -29.56 -6.30 14.89
CA ASN A 79 -28.83 -5.36 14.02
C ASN A 79 -27.59 -4.77 14.71
N PRO A 80 -26.43 -5.44 14.63
CA PRO A 80 -25.23 -5.07 15.38
C PRO A 80 -24.58 -3.72 14.99
N VAL A 81 -25.03 -3.07 13.91
CA VAL A 81 -24.44 -1.81 13.44
C VAL A 81 -25.25 -0.57 13.80
N ALA A 82 -26.56 -0.73 14.03
CA ALA A 82 -27.43 0.37 14.46
C ALA A 82 -27.65 0.39 15.98
N ASP A 83 -27.37 -0.72 16.66
CA ASP A 83 -27.58 -0.84 18.10
C ASP A 83 -26.46 -0.15 18.87
N LEU A 84 -26.82 0.79 19.76
CA LEU A 84 -25.87 1.47 20.62
C LEU A 84 -25.16 0.50 21.57
N ARG A 85 -25.75 -0.65 21.89
CA ARG A 85 -25.14 -1.66 22.75
C ARG A 85 -23.83 -2.22 22.20
N CYS A 86 -23.68 -2.28 20.88
CA CYS A 86 -22.41 -2.70 20.29
C CYS A 86 -21.29 -1.66 20.45
N LYS A 87 -21.64 -0.43 20.84
CA LYS A 87 -20.70 0.64 21.20
C LYS A 87 -20.47 0.75 22.71
N ASP A 88 -21.04 -0.15 23.51
CA ASP A 88 -20.79 -0.17 24.95
C ASP A 88 -19.32 -0.45 25.27
N ALA A 89 -18.88 0.07 26.42
CA ALA A 89 -17.48 0.00 26.84
C ALA A 89 -16.95 -1.44 26.92
N GLU A 90 -17.79 -2.41 27.24
CA GLU A 90 -17.41 -3.83 27.33
C GLU A 90 -17.08 -4.43 25.95
N VAL A 91 -17.90 -4.16 24.93
CA VAL A 91 -17.65 -4.61 23.55
C VAL A 91 -16.38 -3.97 23.00
N GLN A 92 -16.21 -2.66 23.22
CA GLN A 92 -15.01 -1.93 22.77
C GLN A 92 -13.74 -2.39 23.50
N ALA A 93 -13.82 -2.74 24.79
CA ALA A 93 -12.69 -3.27 25.55
C ALA A 93 -12.22 -4.63 25.01
N GLU A 94 -13.14 -5.55 24.74
CA GLU A 94 -12.79 -6.84 24.13
C GLU A 94 -12.26 -6.67 22.69
N LEU A 95 -12.90 -5.82 21.88
CA LEU A 95 -12.43 -5.54 20.52
C LEU A 95 -11.00 -4.97 20.51
N SER A 96 -10.74 -3.95 21.33
CA SER A 96 -9.41 -3.32 21.42
C SER A 96 -8.35 -4.27 21.97
N LEU A 97 -8.69 -5.16 22.90
CA LEU A 97 -7.78 -6.19 23.40
C LEU A 97 -7.44 -7.21 22.31
N VAL A 98 -8.44 -7.65 21.54
CA VAL A 98 -8.21 -8.60 20.44
C VAL A 98 -7.34 -7.97 19.35
N LEU A 99 -7.68 -6.76 18.89
CA LEU A 99 -6.90 -6.04 17.86
C LEU A 99 -5.49 -5.69 18.35
N GLY A 100 -5.34 -5.21 19.59
CA GLY A 100 -4.05 -4.84 20.15
C GLY A 100 -3.10 -6.02 20.26
N LEU A 101 -3.57 -7.18 20.74
CA LEU A 101 -2.77 -8.40 20.82
C LEU A 101 -2.50 -9.00 19.44
N GLU A 102 -3.47 -8.98 18.53
CA GLU A 102 -3.28 -9.41 17.14
C GLU A 102 -2.14 -8.61 16.49
N SER A 103 -2.16 -7.29 16.60
CA SER A 103 -1.11 -6.42 16.06
C SER A 103 0.24 -6.64 16.74
N THR A 104 0.24 -6.86 18.06
CA THR A 104 1.47 -7.17 18.83
C THR A 104 2.11 -8.46 18.32
N PHE A 105 1.32 -9.53 18.17
CA PHE A 105 1.79 -10.79 17.63
C PHE A 105 2.14 -10.70 16.13
N GLY A 106 1.53 -9.77 15.39
CA GLY A 106 1.89 -9.40 14.02
C GLY A 106 3.33 -8.90 13.87
N LEU A 107 3.86 -8.21 14.88
CA LEU A 107 5.22 -7.66 14.85
C LEU A 107 6.31 -8.68 15.22
N LEU A 108 5.96 -9.72 15.98
CA LEU A 108 6.93 -10.72 16.44
C LEU A 108 7.65 -11.46 15.28
N PRO A 109 6.96 -11.97 14.24
CA PRO A 109 7.62 -12.57 13.09
C PRO A 109 8.61 -11.61 12.44
N THR A 110 8.19 -10.37 12.20
CA THR A 110 9.06 -9.35 11.61
C THR A 110 10.31 -9.10 12.47
N LEU A 111 10.16 -8.96 13.78
CA LEU A 111 11.30 -8.71 14.68
C LEU A 111 12.30 -9.87 14.71
N LEU A 112 11.80 -11.11 14.71
CA LEU A 112 12.65 -12.31 14.79
C LEU A 112 13.29 -12.67 13.44
N PHE A 113 12.56 -12.45 12.34
CA PHE A 113 12.93 -12.97 11.02
C PHE A 113 13.36 -11.90 10.01
N SER A 114 13.26 -10.60 10.31
CA SER A 114 13.69 -9.52 9.38
C SER A 114 15.16 -9.64 8.95
N ILE A 115 16.08 -9.80 9.90
CA ILE A 115 17.52 -9.94 9.58
C ILE A 115 17.81 -11.28 8.88
N PRO A 116 17.35 -12.45 9.39
CA PRO A 116 17.57 -13.72 8.71
C PRO A 116 17.05 -13.75 7.26
N TYR A 117 15.84 -13.24 7.02
CA TYR A 117 15.26 -13.20 5.67
C TYR A 117 15.96 -12.18 4.78
N GLY A 118 16.44 -11.06 5.34
CA GLY A 118 17.30 -10.11 4.63
C GLY A 118 18.60 -10.77 4.14
N MET A 119 19.30 -11.46 5.03
CA MET A 119 20.51 -12.23 4.66
C MET A 119 20.19 -13.36 3.66
N ALA A 120 19.06 -14.04 3.85
CA ALA A 120 18.61 -15.07 2.93
C ALA A 120 18.31 -14.50 1.53
N ALA A 121 17.77 -13.28 1.44
CA ALA A 121 17.56 -12.58 0.18
C ALA A 121 18.87 -12.25 -0.55
N ASP A 122 19.95 -11.97 0.18
CA ASP A 122 21.26 -11.72 -0.43
C ASP A 122 21.93 -13.01 -0.95
N VAL A 123 21.68 -14.15 -0.29
CA VAL A 123 22.29 -15.45 -0.67
C VAL A 123 21.48 -16.20 -1.72
N TYR A 124 20.17 -16.34 -1.52
CA TYR A 124 19.27 -17.10 -2.41
C TYR A 124 18.66 -16.23 -3.51
N GLY A 125 18.94 -14.94 -3.49
CA GLY A 125 18.31 -13.94 -4.34
C GLY A 125 16.98 -13.44 -3.77
N ARG A 126 16.57 -12.26 -4.24
CA ARG A 126 15.43 -11.53 -3.67
C ARG A 126 14.06 -12.06 -4.14
N LYS A 127 13.98 -12.66 -5.34
CA LYS A 127 12.72 -13.15 -5.94
C LYS A 127 12.04 -14.25 -5.11
N PRO A 128 12.73 -15.33 -4.67
CA PRO A 128 12.12 -16.35 -3.83
C PRO A 128 11.56 -15.80 -2.51
N ILE A 129 12.26 -14.82 -1.91
CA ILE A 129 11.81 -14.19 -0.65
C ILE A 129 10.51 -13.41 -0.87
N VAL A 130 10.37 -12.66 -1.96
CA VAL A 130 9.12 -11.97 -2.29
C VAL A 130 7.96 -12.95 -2.50
N ILE A 131 8.19 -14.08 -3.20
CA ILE A 131 7.18 -15.13 -3.39
C ILE A 131 6.76 -15.73 -2.04
N LEU A 132 7.74 -16.01 -1.18
CA LEU A 132 7.50 -16.59 0.14
C LEU A 132 6.73 -15.61 1.05
N SER A 133 7.05 -14.31 1.00
CA SER A 133 6.28 -13.27 1.69
C SER A 133 4.86 -13.12 1.15
N ALA A 134 4.65 -13.26 -0.17
CA ALA A 134 3.31 -13.26 -0.75
C ALA A 134 2.48 -14.46 -0.25
N ILE A 135 3.08 -15.66 -0.17
CA ILE A 135 2.44 -16.85 0.40
C ILE A 135 2.07 -16.61 1.87
N GLY A 136 3.01 -16.11 2.69
CA GLY A 136 2.77 -15.80 4.11
C GLY A 136 1.65 -14.77 4.31
N GLY A 137 1.64 -13.70 3.52
CA GLY A 137 0.57 -12.68 3.55
C GLY A 137 -0.80 -13.24 3.12
N THR A 138 -0.81 -14.13 2.13
CA THR A 138 -2.05 -14.82 1.69
C THR A 138 -2.61 -15.69 2.81
N LEU A 139 -1.74 -16.49 3.44
CA LEU A 139 -2.13 -17.37 4.55
C LEU A 139 -2.66 -16.58 5.75
N TYR A 140 -2.04 -15.44 6.07
CA TYR A 140 -2.50 -14.53 7.11
C TYR A 140 -3.91 -14.02 6.82
N ASN A 141 -4.14 -13.43 5.64
CA ASN A 141 -5.45 -12.88 5.27
C ASN A 141 -6.52 -13.97 5.20
N LEU A 142 -6.18 -15.14 4.65
CA LEU A 142 -7.09 -16.26 4.55
C LEU A 142 -7.51 -16.78 5.93
N THR A 143 -6.55 -16.95 6.85
CA THR A 143 -6.84 -17.45 8.20
C THR A 143 -7.65 -16.44 9.00
N ALA A 144 -7.31 -15.13 8.93
CA ALA A 144 -8.08 -14.06 9.56
C ALA A 144 -9.55 -14.09 9.15
N MET A 145 -9.79 -14.20 7.84
CA MET A 145 -11.14 -14.18 7.29
C MET A 145 -11.93 -15.46 7.62
N ILE A 146 -11.30 -16.64 7.62
CA ILE A 146 -11.96 -17.89 8.03
C ILE A 146 -12.43 -17.78 9.48
N VAL A 147 -11.58 -17.25 10.39
CA VAL A 147 -11.95 -17.04 11.79
C VAL A 147 -13.13 -16.07 11.91
N CYS A 148 -13.11 -14.96 11.17
CA CYS A 148 -14.20 -13.98 11.21
C CYS A 148 -15.51 -14.47 10.56
N ARG A 149 -15.44 -15.38 9.59
CA ARG A 149 -16.60 -15.91 8.84
C ARG A 149 -17.40 -16.94 9.63
N PHE A 150 -16.75 -17.69 10.53
CA PHE A 150 -17.38 -18.74 11.34
C PHE A 150 -17.31 -18.42 12.84
N PRO A 151 -17.99 -17.34 13.30
CA PRO A 151 -17.94 -16.92 14.70
C PRO A 151 -18.54 -17.96 15.67
N ASN A 152 -19.42 -18.83 15.18
CA ASN A 152 -20.04 -19.91 15.98
C ASN A 152 -19.09 -21.09 16.24
N ILE A 153 -18.02 -21.23 15.45
CA ILE A 153 -17.07 -22.35 15.56
C ILE A 153 -15.75 -21.87 16.17
N PHE A 154 -15.26 -20.72 15.71
CA PHE A 154 -13.98 -20.18 16.15
C PHE A 154 -14.18 -18.97 17.07
N PRO A 155 -13.58 -18.98 18.28
CA PRO A 155 -13.61 -17.80 19.14
C PRO A 155 -12.78 -16.68 18.50
N SER A 156 -13.22 -15.43 18.69
CA SER A 156 -12.49 -14.24 18.20
C SER A 156 -11.04 -14.18 18.68
N ARG A 157 -10.73 -14.76 19.85
CA ARG A 157 -9.37 -14.88 20.41
C ARG A 157 -8.42 -15.72 19.55
N LEU A 158 -8.93 -16.59 18.66
CA LEU A 158 -8.09 -17.36 17.74
C LEU A 158 -7.35 -16.45 16.75
N LEU A 159 -7.80 -15.19 16.59
CA LEU A 159 -7.09 -14.20 15.78
C LEU A 159 -5.67 -13.93 16.26
N TRP A 160 -5.37 -14.15 17.55
CA TRP A 160 -4.02 -14.05 18.09
C TRP A 160 -3.02 -15.03 17.46
N ALA A 161 -3.49 -16.16 16.93
CA ALA A 161 -2.65 -17.15 16.27
C ALA A 161 -2.45 -16.84 14.77
N VAL A 162 -3.26 -15.95 14.18
CA VAL A 162 -3.18 -15.63 12.75
C VAL A 162 -1.81 -15.09 12.33
N PRO A 163 -1.16 -14.19 13.08
CA PRO A 163 0.21 -13.76 12.79
C PRO A 163 1.24 -14.89 12.63
N LEU A 164 1.04 -16.05 13.27
CA LEU A 164 1.96 -17.18 13.15
C LEU A 164 2.03 -17.72 11.72
N THR A 165 0.95 -17.59 10.95
CA THR A 165 0.94 -17.97 9.53
C THR A 165 1.84 -17.08 8.67
N SER A 166 2.06 -15.82 9.09
CA SER A 166 2.95 -14.88 8.40
C SER A 166 4.44 -15.19 8.60
N VAL A 167 4.80 -16.05 9.56
CA VAL A 167 6.18 -16.51 9.80
C VAL A 167 6.76 -17.18 8.55
N VAL A 168 5.93 -17.87 7.77
CA VAL A 168 6.33 -18.45 6.48
C VAL A 168 6.91 -17.37 5.57
N GLY A 169 6.33 -16.17 5.56
CA GLY A 169 6.80 -15.03 4.79
C GLY A 169 7.81 -14.13 5.51
N GLY A 170 8.20 -14.51 6.73
CA GLY A 170 9.06 -13.76 7.65
C GLY A 170 8.39 -12.53 8.31
N GLY A 171 7.12 -12.26 8.02
CA GLY A 171 6.36 -11.16 8.61
C GLY A 171 5.91 -10.10 7.60
N SER A 172 5.08 -9.16 8.06
CA SER A 172 4.40 -8.18 7.20
C SER A 172 5.33 -7.15 6.56
N ALA A 173 6.44 -6.79 7.22
CA ALA A 173 7.32 -5.72 6.73
C ALA A 173 8.37 -6.20 5.70
N ILE A 174 8.71 -7.50 5.71
CA ILE A 174 9.85 -8.03 4.93
C ILE A 174 9.60 -7.91 3.43
N ALA A 175 8.38 -8.20 2.97
CA ALA A 175 8.00 -8.05 1.56
C ALA A 175 8.35 -6.66 1.05
N LEU A 176 7.94 -5.63 1.80
CA LEU A 176 8.12 -4.24 1.43
C LEU A 176 9.60 -3.83 1.49
N THR A 177 10.34 -4.26 2.51
CA THR A 177 11.79 -3.99 2.62
C THR A 177 12.57 -4.58 1.45
N ILE A 178 12.30 -5.84 1.08
CA ILE A 178 12.98 -6.49 -0.05
C ILE A 178 12.60 -5.83 -1.38
N LEU A 179 11.33 -5.43 -1.55
CA LEU A 179 10.88 -4.71 -2.75
C LEU A 179 11.56 -3.34 -2.87
N TYR A 180 11.72 -2.59 -1.77
CA TYR A 180 12.50 -1.34 -1.80
C TYR A 180 13.96 -1.56 -2.07
N ALA A 181 14.54 -2.61 -1.50
CA ALA A 181 15.91 -2.96 -1.80
C ALA A 181 16.05 -3.29 -3.30
N MET A 182 15.14 -4.09 -3.88
CA MET A 182 15.13 -4.39 -5.32
C MET A 182 15.03 -3.11 -6.16
N ALA A 183 14.15 -2.18 -5.78
CA ALA A 183 14.02 -0.89 -6.46
C ALA A 183 15.34 -0.08 -6.38
N ASN A 184 15.99 -0.05 -5.22
CA ASN A 184 17.27 0.65 -5.04
C ASN A 184 18.43 0.01 -5.82
N ASP A 185 18.50 -1.32 -5.89
CA ASP A 185 19.54 -2.03 -6.65
C ASP A 185 19.48 -1.74 -8.15
N VAL A 186 18.26 -1.59 -8.69
CA VAL A 186 18.03 -1.19 -10.09
C VAL A 186 18.46 0.26 -10.33
N VAL A 187 18.42 1.12 -9.29
CA VAL A 187 18.92 2.50 -9.32
C VAL A 187 20.42 2.56 -8.95
N SER A 188 21.24 1.71 -9.56
CA SER A 188 22.70 1.89 -9.53
C SER A 188 23.12 3.04 -10.48
N LYS A 189 24.22 3.73 -10.16
CA LYS A 189 24.60 5.06 -10.69
C LYS A 189 24.61 5.20 -12.23
N SER A 190 24.73 4.10 -12.98
CA SER A 190 24.80 4.08 -14.45
C SER A 190 23.46 3.90 -15.17
N GLN A 191 22.36 3.58 -14.48
CA GLN A 191 21.03 3.37 -15.09
C GLN A 191 20.01 4.48 -14.78
N ARG A 192 20.45 5.61 -14.23
CA ARG A 192 19.61 6.78 -13.89
C ARG A 192 18.92 7.46 -15.09
N ALA A 193 19.12 6.96 -16.31
CA ALA A 193 18.53 7.46 -17.56
C ALA A 193 17.84 6.35 -18.40
N GLY A 194 17.75 5.11 -17.91
CA GLY A 194 17.15 4.01 -18.68
C GLY A 194 15.62 3.98 -18.59
N ILE A 195 14.93 3.95 -19.74
CA ILE A 195 13.46 3.78 -19.86
C ILE A 195 12.98 2.39 -19.38
N MET A 196 13.87 1.38 -19.40
CA MET A 196 13.56 -0.03 -19.11
C MET A 196 13.00 -0.31 -17.69
N PRO A 197 13.62 0.15 -16.58
CA PRO A 197 13.09 -0.09 -15.23
C PRO A 197 11.73 0.59 -14.98
N ILE A 198 11.50 1.76 -15.55
CA ILE A 198 10.23 2.50 -15.43
C ILE A 198 9.11 1.77 -16.17
N ARG A 199 9.42 1.20 -17.35
CA ARG A 199 8.47 0.39 -18.11
C ARG A 199 8.03 -0.84 -17.32
N GLN A 200 8.95 -1.46 -16.59
CA GLN A 200 8.65 -2.61 -15.72
C GLN A 200 7.77 -2.20 -14.52
N ASP A 201 8.07 -1.09 -13.86
CA ASP A 201 7.27 -0.58 -12.74
C ASP A 201 5.85 -0.17 -13.19
N SER A 202 5.73 0.47 -14.36
CA SER A 202 4.43 0.83 -14.95
C SER A 202 3.61 -0.41 -15.31
N TRP A 203 4.22 -1.44 -15.90
CA TRP A 203 3.53 -2.69 -16.22
C TRP A 203 3.10 -3.44 -14.96
N THR A 204 3.96 -3.48 -13.94
CA THR A 204 3.67 -4.04 -12.62
C THR A 204 2.50 -3.30 -11.96
N ALA A 205 2.47 -1.97 -12.05
CA ALA A 205 1.38 -1.16 -11.50
C ALA A 205 0.03 -1.42 -12.21
N ARG A 206 0.03 -1.54 -13.55
CA ARG A 206 -1.17 -1.85 -14.34
C ARG A 206 -1.74 -3.23 -14.01
N ILE A 207 -0.88 -4.24 -13.88
CA ILE A 207 -1.31 -5.59 -13.48
C ILE A 207 -1.79 -5.59 -12.04
N GLY A 208 -1.04 -4.96 -11.12
CA GLY A 208 -1.39 -4.92 -9.71
C GLY A 208 -2.76 -4.27 -9.45
N ILE A 209 -3.05 -3.14 -10.09
CA ILE A 209 -4.31 -2.43 -9.87
C ILE A 209 -5.52 -3.14 -10.49
N THR A 210 -5.35 -3.79 -11.65
CA THR A 210 -6.41 -4.60 -12.26
C THR A 210 -6.70 -5.84 -11.42
N LEU A 211 -5.66 -6.48 -10.86
CA LEU A 211 -5.82 -7.58 -9.92
C LEU A 211 -6.54 -7.16 -8.64
N ILE A 212 -6.24 -6.00 -8.05
CA ILE A 212 -6.97 -5.47 -6.88
C ILE A 212 -8.45 -5.27 -7.19
N ILE A 213 -8.77 -4.68 -8.34
CA ILE A 213 -10.15 -4.44 -8.72
C ILE A 213 -10.86 -5.79 -8.86
N VAL A 214 -10.32 -6.71 -9.65
CA VAL A 214 -10.93 -8.02 -9.85
C VAL A 214 -11.07 -8.78 -8.54
N SER A 215 -10.03 -8.83 -7.70
CA SER A 215 -10.08 -9.52 -6.41
C SER A 215 -11.15 -8.93 -5.49
N SER A 216 -11.29 -7.61 -5.45
CA SER A 216 -12.22 -6.93 -4.56
C SER A 216 -13.68 -7.08 -5.00
N TRP A 217 -13.92 -7.08 -6.32
CA TRP A 217 -15.22 -7.43 -6.89
C TRP A 217 -15.62 -8.87 -6.57
N ILE A 218 -14.70 -9.82 -6.74
CA ILE A 218 -14.95 -11.23 -6.40
C ILE A 218 -15.20 -11.37 -4.89
N THR A 219 -14.42 -10.69 -4.05
CA THR A 219 -14.58 -10.74 -2.59
C THR A 219 -15.94 -10.21 -2.16
N GLY A 220 -16.40 -9.10 -2.74
CA GLY A 220 -17.69 -8.50 -2.42
C GLY A 220 -18.91 -9.29 -2.91
N SER A 221 -18.76 -10.09 -3.96
CA SER A 221 -19.81 -10.95 -4.53
C SER A 221 -19.72 -12.42 -4.07
N ALA A 222 -18.71 -12.78 -3.27
CA ALA A 222 -18.47 -14.15 -2.88
C ALA A 222 -19.48 -14.66 -1.85
N GLU A 223 -20.33 -15.59 -2.26
CA GLU A 223 -21.24 -16.31 -1.35
C GLU A 223 -20.62 -17.58 -0.77
N THR A 224 -19.67 -18.17 -1.50
CA THR A 224 -19.04 -19.45 -1.16
C THR A 224 -17.58 -19.28 -0.76
N LEU A 225 -17.12 -20.14 0.16
CA LEU A 225 -15.75 -20.15 0.65
C LEU A 225 -14.69 -20.31 -0.46
N PRO A 226 -14.88 -21.17 -1.49
CA PRO A 226 -13.88 -21.32 -2.56
C PRO A 226 -13.69 -20.07 -3.41
N VAL A 227 -14.78 -19.38 -3.77
CA VAL A 227 -14.71 -18.13 -4.55
C VAL A 227 -13.96 -17.05 -3.77
N PHE A 228 -14.20 -17.01 -2.46
CA PHE A 228 -13.52 -16.09 -1.56
C PHE A 228 -12.02 -16.40 -1.43
N ILE A 229 -11.62 -17.68 -1.36
CA ILE A 229 -10.20 -18.09 -1.36
C ILE A 229 -9.51 -17.60 -2.65
N VAL A 230 -10.14 -17.80 -3.80
CA VAL A 230 -9.60 -17.33 -5.09
C VAL A 230 -9.39 -15.81 -5.07
N ALA A 231 -10.34 -15.06 -4.51
CA ALA A 231 -10.24 -13.61 -4.39
C ALA A 231 -9.04 -13.16 -3.54
N ILE A 232 -8.82 -13.79 -2.37
CA ILE A 232 -7.67 -13.48 -1.50
C ILE A 232 -6.36 -13.82 -2.19
N VAL A 233 -6.27 -14.97 -2.87
CA VAL A 233 -5.06 -15.34 -3.62
C VAL A 233 -4.77 -14.33 -4.73
N LEU A 234 -5.80 -13.85 -5.44
CA LEU A 234 -5.63 -12.79 -6.45
C LEU A 234 -5.14 -11.48 -5.83
N SER A 235 -5.62 -11.12 -4.64
CA SER A 235 -5.17 -9.90 -3.94
C SER A 235 -3.70 -9.99 -3.47
N ALA A 236 -3.15 -11.19 -3.25
CA ALA A 236 -1.76 -11.34 -2.84
C ALA A 236 -0.77 -10.86 -3.91
N PHE A 237 -1.12 -11.00 -5.18
CA PHE A 237 -0.26 -10.55 -6.28
C PHE A 237 -0.14 -9.02 -6.36
N SER A 238 -1.02 -8.27 -5.69
CA SER A 238 -0.95 -6.80 -5.69
C SER A 238 0.02 -6.22 -4.66
N LEU A 239 0.74 -7.05 -3.88
CA LEU A 239 1.75 -6.59 -2.93
C LEU A 239 2.85 -5.72 -3.58
N CYS A 240 3.12 -5.92 -4.87
CA CYS A 240 4.11 -5.15 -5.62
C CYS A 240 3.62 -3.77 -6.09
N LEU A 241 2.32 -3.48 -5.96
CA LEU A 241 1.72 -2.26 -6.50
C LEU A 241 2.18 -1.00 -5.77
N GLU A 242 2.18 -1.03 -4.43
CA GLU A 242 2.59 0.10 -3.60
C GLU A 242 4.05 0.52 -3.86
N PRO A 243 5.05 -0.38 -3.80
CA PRO A 243 6.43 0.00 -4.08
C PRO A 243 6.64 0.44 -5.53
N ALA A 244 5.96 -0.18 -6.51
CA ALA A 244 6.02 0.25 -7.91
C ALA A 244 5.50 1.69 -8.10
N MET A 245 4.40 2.04 -7.43
CA MET A 245 3.84 3.39 -7.48
C MET A 245 4.72 4.42 -6.78
N ARG A 246 5.28 4.07 -5.62
CA ARG A 246 6.24 4.95 -4.92
C ARG A 246 7.47 5.23 -5.78
N SER A 247 8.03 4.20 -6.43
CA SER A 247 9.13 4.32 -7.39
C SER A 247 8.78 5.27 -8.54
N LEU A 248 7.61 5.07 -9.17
CA LEU A 248 7.15 5.88 -10.31
C LEU A 248 6.97 7.36 -9.95
N ILE A 249 6.46 7.66 -8.75
CA ILE A 249 6.28 9.03 -8.28
C ILE A 249 7.63 9.68 -7.98
N VAL A 250 8.54 8.99 -7.28
CA VAL A 250 9.89 9.51 -6.99
C VAL A 250 10.66 9.79 -8.29
N TYR A 251 10.54 8.91 -9.28
CA TYR A 251 11.11 9.13 -10.61
C TYR A 251 10.53 10.38 -11.27
N SER A 252 9.20 10.49 -11.32
CA SER A 252 8.49 11.63 -11.93
C SER A 252 8.75 12.95 -11.20
N ALA A 253 9.15 12.87 -9.94
CA ALA A 253 9.46 13.98 -9.06
C ALA A 253 10.96 14.31 -8.98
N ARG A 254 11.79 13.87 -9.94
CA ARG A 254 13.26 14.06 -9.91
C ARG A 254 13.71 15.51 -9.66
N ASN A 255 12.89 16.48 -10.08
CA ASN A 255 13.15 17.91 -9.91
C ASN A 255 12.54 18.51 -8.63
N ALA A 256 11.71 17.75 -7.90
CA ALA A 256 11.19 18.10 -6.59
C ALA A 256 12.03 17.43 -5.49
N GLY A 257 12.23 18.10 -4.35
CA GLY A 257 13.00 17.52 -3.25
C GLY A 257 12.37 16.20 -2.77
N THR A 258 13.17 15.13 -2.65
CA THR A 258 12.70 13.79 -2.24
C THR A 258 11.91 13.80 -0.93
N GLY A 259 12.33 14.61 0.05
CA GLY A 259 11.62 14.77 1.32
C GLY A 259 10.21 15.35 1.19
N MET A 260 9.98 16.26 0.22
CA MET A 260 8.65 16.80 -0.06
C MET A 260 7.75 15.74 -0.67
N VAL A 261 8.27 14.94 -1.60
CA VAL A 261 7.54 13.84 -2.26
C VAL A 261 7.03 12.85 -1.23
N PHE A 262 7.90 12.36 -0.35
CA PHE A 262 7.50 11.47 0.74
C PHE A 262 6.50 12.13 1.69
N SER A 263 6.67 13.41 2.00
CA SER A 263 5.71 14.13 2.87
C SER A 263 4.32 14.20 2.24
N VAL A 264 4.21 14.45 0.93
CA VAL A 264 2.93 14.46 0.21
C VAL A 264 2.32 13.06 0.13
N MET A 265 3.14 12.02 -0.11
CA MET A 265 2.70 10.63 -0.08
C MET A 265 2.05 10.27 1.27
N GLU A 266 2.73 10.59 2.37
CA GLU A 266 2.23 10.31 3.73
C GLU A 266 0.96 11.12 4.05
N LEU A 267 0.88 12.37 3.59
CA LEU A 267 -0.34 13.17 3.71
C LEU A 267 -1.53 12.51 3.01
N LEU A 268 -1.34 12.03 1.77
CA LEU A 268 -2.39 11.34 1.02
C LEU A 268 -2.80 10.03 1.68
N GLN A 269 -1.83 9.29 2.26
CA GLN A 269 -2.11 8.08 3.02
C GLN A 269 -2.94 8.38 4.28
N ALA A 270 -2.61 9.41 5.04
CA ALA A 270 -3.39 9.84 6.20
C ALA A 270 -4.83 10.23 5.81
N LEU A 271 -5.01 10.95 4.70
CA LEU A 271 -6.34 11.28 4.18
C LEU A 271 -7.13 10.02 3.79
N GLY A 272 -6.48 9.02 3.20
CA GLY A 272 -7.08 7.73 2.90
C GLY A 272 -7.63 7.02 4.15
N PHE A 273 -6.83 6.98 5.22
CA PHE A 273 -7.28 6.41 6.50
C PHE A 273 -8.49 7.15 7.08
N ILE A 274 -8.46 8.48 7.11
CA ILE A 274 -9.56 9.31 7.61
C ILE A 274 -10.84 9.08 6.81
N ALA A 275 -10.73 9.02 5.48
CA ALA A 275 -11.88 8.81 4.60
C ALA A 275 -12.47 7.39 4.72
N SER A 276 -11.64 6.37 4.98
CA SER A 276 -12.07 4.96 5.00
C SER A 276 -13.18 4.67 6.02
N GLY A 277 -13.14 5.28 7.22
CA GLY A 277 -14.11 5.09 8.28
C GLY A 277 -15.56 5.42 7.87
N PRO A 278 -15.85 6.69 7.51
CA PRO A 278 -17.18 7.10 7.05
C PRO A 278 -17.66 6.33 5.81
N ILE A 279 -16.75 6.02 4.88
CA ILE A 279 -17.04 5.26 3.66
C ILE A 279 -17.53 3.85 3.99
N VAL A 280 -16.80 3.14 4.86
CA VAL A 280 -17.17 1.78 5.30
C VAL A 280 -18.46 1.80 6.10
N ALA A 281 -18.60 2.71 7.06
CA ALA A 281 -19.81 2.80 7.88
C ALA A 281 -21.07 3.07 7.03
N SER A 282 -20.97 3.98 6.05
CA SER A 282 -22.07 4.27 5.14
C SER A 282 -22.40 3.09 4.22
N SER A 283 -21.36 2.41 3.70
CA SER A 283 -21.51 1.21 2.87
C SER A 283 -22.19 0.08 3.63
N PHE A 284 -21.77 -0.16 4.87
CA PHE A 284 -22.31 -1.23 5.70
C PHE A 284 -23.77 -0.95 6.04
N ARG A 285 -24.13 0.30 6.37
CA ARG A 285 -25.52 0.71 6.59
C ARG A 285 -26.39 0.46 5.35
N LEU A 286 -25.90 0.79 4.16
CA LEU A 286 -26.63 0.55 2.92
C LEU A 286 -26.75 -0.95 2.61
N GLY A 287 -25.67 -1.71 2.81
CA GLY A 287 -25.65 -3.16 2.65
C GLY A 287 -26.63 -3.89 3.58
N LEU A 288 -26.75 -3.43 4.82
CA LEU A 288 -27.73 -3.95 5.77
C LEU A 288 -29.18 -3.64 5.38
N HIS A 289 -29.44 -2.47 4.79
CA HIS A 289 -30.79 -2.10 4.35
C HIS A 289 -31.28 -2.99 3.19
N TRP A 290 -30.36 -3.44 2.34
CA TRP A 290 -30.67 -4.32 1.21
C TRP A 290 -30.62 -5.82 1.59
N GLY A 291 -29.84 -6.20 2.58
CA GLY A 291 -29.75 -7.56 3.10
C GLY A 291 -29.08 -8.56 2.12
N GLY A 292 -28.78 -9.77 2.62
CA GLY A 292 -28.26 -10.86 1.79
C GLY A 292 -26.86 -10.59 1.19
N GLN A 293 -26.73 -10.73 -0.13
CA GLN A 293 -25.47 -10.55 -0.88
C GLN A 293 -24.83 -9.16 -0.70
N TRP A 294 -25.62 -8.15 -0.32
CA TRP A 294 -25.15 -6.78 -0.14
C TRP A 294 -24.34 -6.55 1.15
N LEU A 295 -24.09 -7.59 1.95
CA LEU A 295 -23.17 -7.51 3.09
C LEU A 295 -21.72 -7.22 2.66
N GLY A 296 -21.34 -7.64 1.43
CA GLY A 296 -20.04 -7.36 0.83
C GLY A 296 -19.87 -5.96 0.23
N LEU A 297 -20.87 -5.07 0.38
CA LEU A 297 -20.88 -3.75 -0.24
C LEU A 297 -19.62 -2.89 0.06
N PRO A 298 -19.05 -2.87 1.28
CA PRO A 298 -17.82 -2.09 1.53
C PRO A 298 -16.66 -2.49 0.60
N LEU A 299 -16.54 -3.77 0.26
CA LEU A 299 -15.50 -4.31 -0.62
C LEU A 299 -15.78 -4.00 -2.10
N LEU A 300 -17.06 -4.06 -2.50
CA LEU A 300 -17.48 -3.61 -3.84
C LEU A 300 -17.21 -2.11 -4.01
N MET A 301 -17.51 -1.30 -2.99
CA MET A 301 -17.26 0.13 -3.03
C MET A 301 -15.78 0.46 -3.06
N ALA A 302 -14.94 -0.29 -2.33
CA ALA A 302 -13.48 -0.20 -2.42
C ALA A 302 -13.00 -0.38 -3.87
N SER A 303 -13.60 -1.31 -4.61
CA SER A 303 -13.28 -1.56 -6.01
C SER A 303 -13.65 -0.39 -6.91
N CYS A 304 -14.83 0.20 -6.72
CA CYS A 304 -15.25 1.40 -7.44
C CYS A 304 -14.33 2.59 -7.17
N MET A 305 -13.80 2.69 -5.95
CA MET A 305 -12.84 3.74 -5.59
C MET A 305 -11.44 3.49 -6.15
N ALA A 306 -11.05 2.24 -6.40
CA ALA A 306 -9.78 1.93 -7.08
C ALA A 306 -9.83 2.19 -8.60
N MET A 307 -11.01 2.22 -9.21
CA MET A 307 -11.18 2.42 -10.67
C MET A 307 -10.57 3.71 -11.22
N PRO A 308 -10.77 4.90 -10.61
CA PRO A 308 -10.10 6.12 -11.06
C PRO A 308 -8.57 5.98 -11.08
N GLY A 309 -7.98 5.36 -10.06
CA GLY A 309 -6.54 5.07 -10.03
C GLY A 309 -6.10 4.17 -11.17
N ALA A 310 -6.91 3.16 -11.53
CA ALA A 310 -6.64 2.26 -12.65
C ALA A 310 -6.73 2.96 -14.00
N VAL A 311 -7.75 3.78 -14.20
CA VAL A 311 -7.90 4.58 -15.43
C VAL A 311 -6.69 5.49 -15.58
N ILE A 312 -6.26 6.15 -14.50
CA ILE A 312 -5.09 7.02 -14.51
C ILE A 312 -3.82 6.24 -14.86
N ILE A 313 -3.52 5.13 -14.18
CA ILE A 313 -2.31 4.33 -14.45
C ILE A 313 -2.31 3.74 -15.87
N CYS A 314 -3.47 3.32 -16.38
CA CYS A 314 -3.60 2.82 -17.74
C CYS A 314 -3.48 3.92 -18.80
N ALA A 315 -3.94 5.14 -18.49
CA ALA A 315 -3.84 6.30 -19.36
C ALA A 315 -2.45 6.94 -19.36
N LEU A 316 -1.63 6.71 -18.32
CA LEU A 316 -0.24 7.13 -18.27
C LEU A 316 0.56 6.39 -19.34
N ARG A 317 0.75 7.05 -20.49
CA ARG A 317 1.71 6.66 -21.53
C ARG A 317 3.02 7.37 -21.23
N ILE A 318 4.04 6.60 -20.90
CA ILE A 318 5.40 7.11 -20.74
C ILE A 318 5.97 7.16 -22.15
N GLU A 319 6.00 8.36 -22.72
CA GLU A 319 6.55 8.61 -24.05
C GLU A 319 8.09 8.51 -23.98
N GLU A 320 8.67 7.79 -24.93
CA GLU A 320 10.12 7.59 -25.04
C GLU A 320 10.73 8.93 -25.47
N THR A 321 11.48 9.58 -24.58
CA THR A 321 12.40 10.64 -25.00
C THR A 321 13.65 9.94 -25.55
N GLU A 322 13.72 9.83 -26.88
CA GLU A 322 14.92 9.50 -27.66
C GLU A 322 15.93 10.65 -27.53
N ASP A 323 16.50 10.87 -26.35
CA ASP A 323 17.55 11.88 -26.15
C ASP A 323 18.77 11.19 -25.53
N GLU A 324 19.47 10.32 -26.27
CA GLU A 324 20.84 9.88 -25.92
C GLU A 324 21.58 9.11 -27.06
N GLU A 325 21.31 9.36 -28.34
CA GLU A 325 22.11 8.78 -29.47
C GLU A 325 23.04 9.77 -30.20
N GLU A 326 23.05 11.07 -29.89
CA GLU A 326 23.86 12.05 -30.65
C GLU A 326 25.21 12.46 -30.02
N GLU A 327 25.61 11.95 -28.85
CA GLU A 327 26.92 12.31 -28.23
C GLU A 327 28.04 11.28 -28.48
N VAL A 328 27.79 10.25 -29.32
CA VAL A 328 28.81 9.28 -29.74
C VAL A 328 28.70 9.02 -31.26
N ALA A 329 28.90 10.06 -32.07
CA ALA A 329 29.17 9.94 -33.50
C ALA A 329 30.28 10.91 -33.93
#